data_AF-A0A7S2D022-F1
#
_entry.id   AF-A0A7S2D022-F1
#
_cell.length_a   1.000
_cell.length_b   1.000
_cell.length_c   1.000
_cell.angle_alpha   90.00
_cell.angle_beta   90.00
_cell.angle_gamma   90.00
#
_symmetry.space_group_name_H-M   'P 1'
#
loop_
_entity.id
_entity.type
_entity.pdbx_description
1 polymer ?
#
loop_
_entity_poly.entity_id
_entity_poly.type
_entity_poly.pdbx_seq_one_letter_code
_entity_poly.pdbx_strand_id
1 'polypeptide(L)'
;DTKETIARIRQAGIEVKMITGDHLNIAKETARLIDLGTNIHPNTALRPASAVRDRLIMEANGFAQVMPEDKQEVILVEQNFGLVVGMTGDGVNDAAALNQAQVGIAVANSTDAAKNAADIIL
;
A
#
# COMPACT_ATOMS: atom_id res chain seq x y z
N ASP A 1 -7.76 1.38 18.04
CA ASP A 1 -8.56 1.60 16.82
C ASP A 1 -7.91 0.96 15.60
N THR A 2 -6.79 1.48 15.08
CA THR A 2 -6.13 0.96 13.85
C THR A 2 -5.91 -0.56 13.83
N LYS A 3 -5.38 -1.15 14.92
CA LYS A 3 -5.19 -2.60 15.04
C LYS A 3 -6.50 -3.39 14.90
N GLU A 4 -7.58 -2.89 15.50
CA GLU A 4 -8.89 -3.53 15.41
C GLU A 4 -9.47 -3.42 14.00
N THR A 5 -9.30 -2.27 13.34
CA THR A 5 -9.68 -2.07 11.94
C THR A 5 -8.95 -3.04 11.01
N ILE A 6 -7.63 -3.21 11.16
CA ILE A 6 -6.85 -4.18 10.37
C ILE A 6 -7.36 -5.61 10.61
N ALA A 7 -7.67 -5.97 11.86
CA ALA A 7 -8.21 -7.28 12.18
C ALA A 7 -9.57 -7.51 11.51
N ARG A 8 -10.46 -6.52 11.51
CA ARG A 8 -11.78 -6.59 10.84
C ARG A 8 -11.65 -6.72 9.33
N ILE A 9 -10.74 -5.98 8.71
CA ILE A 9 -10.47 -6.06 7.26
C ILE A 9 -9.98 -7.46 6.88
N ARG A 10 -9.05 -8.03 7.66
CA ARG A 10 -8.58 -9.41 7.47
C ARG A 10 -9.67 -10.46 7.66
N GLN A 11 -10.55 -10.27 8.65
CA GLN A 11 -11.70 -11.16 8.85
C GLN A 11 -12.67 -11.14 7.66
N ALA A 12 -12.71 -10.04 6.91
CA ALA A 12 -13.46 -9.94 5.66
C ALA A 12 -12.72 -10.56 4.44
N GLY A 13 -11.55 -11.17 4.64
CA GLY A 13 -10.76 -11.79 3.58
C GLY A 13 -9.97 -10.78 2.73
N ILE A 14 -9.79 -9.56 3.22
CA ILE A 14 -9.04 -8.50 2.54
C ILE A 14 -7.65 -8.41 3.16
N GLU A 15 -6.62 -8.55 2.32
CA GLU A 15 -5.23 -8.34 2.74
C GLU A 15 -4.90 -6.85 2.80
N VAL A 16 -4.07 -6.49 3.78
CA VAL A 16 -3.63 -5.10 4.00
C VAL A 16 -2.11 -5.05 3.88
N LYS A 17 -1.60 -4.12 3.06
CA LYS A 17 -0.17 -3.84 2.93
C LYS A 17 0.13 -2.39 3.30
N MET A 18 1.18 -2.17 4.08
CA MET A 18 1.68 -0.82 4.39
C MET A 18 2.62 -0.35 3.29
N ILE A 19 2.42 0.86 2.78
CA ILE A 19 3.27 1.48 1.77
C ILE A 19 3.72 2.84 2.31
N THR A 20 5.00 2.96 2.71
CA THR A 20 5.51 4.18 3.38
C THR A 20 6.84 4.66 2.83
N GLY A 21 7.05 5.99 2.85
CA GLY A 21 8.34 6.63 2.57
C GLY A 21 9.33 6.56 3.75
N ASP A 22 8.90 6.09 4.92
CA ASP A 22 9.75 5.98 6.11
C ASP A 22 10.89 4.98 5.93
N HIS A 23 11.90 5.10 6.78
CA HIS A 23 12.99 4.13 6.85
C HIS A 23 12.46 2.73 7.28
N LEU A 24 13.09 1.67 6.77
CA LEU A 24 12.66 0.27 6.99
C LEU A 24 12.41 -0.09 8.46
N ASN A 25 13.29 0.35 9.36
CA ASN A 25 13.15 0.06 10.79
C ASN A 25 11.92 0.73 11.41
N ILE A 26 11.58 1.95 10.97
CA ILE A 26 10.38 2.67 11.43
C ILE A 26 9.14 1.95 10.91
N ALA A 27 9.12 1.60 9.61
CA ALA A 27 8.01 0.87 9.01
C ALA A 27 7.74 -0.46 9.72
N LYS A 28 8.79 -1.24 10.03
CA LYS A 28 8.67 -2.50 10.79
C LYS A 28 8.10 -2.29 12.19
N GLU A 29 8.55 -1.24 12.88
CA GLU A 29 8.05 -0.95 14.22
C GLU A 29 6.58 -0.49 14.19
N THR A 30 6.21 0.39 13.26
CA THR A 30 4.82 0.80 13.05
C THR A 30 3.93 -0.41 12.72
N ALA A 31 4.38 -1.28 11.81
CA ALA A 31 3.66 -2.49 11.45
C ALA A 31 3.48 -3.46 12.64
N ARG A 32 4.47 -3.55 13.52
CA ARG A 32 4.39 -4.33 14.78
C ARG A 32 3.36 -3.73 15.74
N LEU A 33 3.35 -2.41 15.92
CA LEU A 33 2.43 -1.72 16.84
C LEU A 33 0.96 -1.92 16.45
N ILE A 34 0.66 -1.99 15.16
CA ILE A 34 -0.70 -2.17 14.63
C ILE A 34 -1.04 -3.62 14.28
N ASP A 35 -0.14 -4.57 14.54
CA ASP A 35 -0.31 -6.01 14.27
C ASP A 35 -0.53 -6.36 12.79
N LEU A 36 0.12 -5.59 11.91
CA LEU A 36 0.09 -5.84 10.46
C LEU A 36 1.01 -7.00 10.06
N GLY A 37 2.01 -7.32 10.86
CA GLY A 37 3.08 -8.24 10.48
C GLY A 37 4.29 -7.51 9.93
N THR A 38 5.47 -8.06 10.17
CA THR A 38 6.75 -7.36 10.01
C THR A 38 7.52 -7.81 8.77
N ASN A 39 6.88 -8.53 7.83
CA ASN A 39 7.43 -8.87 6.53
C ASN A 39 7.47 -7.62 5.61
N ILE A 40 8.26 -6.63 6.02
CA ILE A 40 8.41 -5.34 5.34
C ILE A 40 9.77 -5.33 4.63
N HIS A 41 9.77 -4.88 3.38
CA HIS A 41 10.97 -4.79 2.54
C HIS A 41 11.27 -3.34 2.12
N PRO A 42 12.53 -2.98 1.89
CA PRO A 42 12.87 -1.68 1.30
C PRO A 42 12.46 -1.66 -0.18
N ASN A 43 12.30 -0.45 -0.74
CA ASN A 43 11.95 -0.28 -2.15
C ASN A 43 12.93 -0.92 -3.16
N THR A 44 14.18 -1.15 -2.78
CA THR A 44 15.16 -1.89 -3.59
C THR A 44 14.73 -3.32 -3.90
N ALA A 45 13.82 -3.90 -3.09
CA ALA A 45 13.24 -5.22 -3.35
C ALA A 45 12.20 -5.23 -4.48
N LEU A 46 11.74 -4.06 -4.96
CA LEU A 46 10.74 -3.92 -6.02
C LEU A 46 11.37 -3.95 -7.42
N ARG A 47 12.70 -4.06 -7.52
CA ARG A 47 13.44 -4.00 -8.79
C ARG A 47 14.65 -4.96 -8.76
N PRO A 48 15.08 -5.52 -9.90
CA PRO A 48 14.42 -5.48 -11.20
C PRO A 48 13.18 -6.39 -11.26
N ALA A 49 12.39 -6.25 -12.32
CA ALA A 49 11.22 -7.11 -12.54
C ALA A 49 11.62 -8.58 -12.70
N SER A 50 10.96 -9.45 -11.94
CA SER A 50 11.16 -10.90 -12.00
C SER A 50 10.02 -11.64 -11.30
N ALA A 51 9.82 -12.92 -11.63
CA ALA A 51 8.82 -13.75 -10.95
C ALA A 51 9.11 -13.92 -9.45
N VAL A 52 10.38 -13.81 -9.01
CA VAL A 52 10.76 -13.87 -7.59
C VAL A 52 10.33 -12.59 -6.89
N ARG A 53 10.59 -11.44 -7.50
CA ARG A 53 10.11 -10.14 -7.02
C ARG A 53 8.59 -10.15 -6.87
N ASP A 54 7.87 -10.61 -7.89
CA ASP A 54 6.41 -10.53 -7.88
C ASP A 54 5.80 -11.36 -6.74
N ARG A 55 6.34 -12.56 -6.48
CA ARG A 55 5.96 -13.37 -5.31
C ARG A 55 6.27 -12.66 -3.99
N LEU A 56 7.43 -12.01 -3.89
CA LEU A 56 7.79 -11.21 -2.71
C LEU A 56 6.75 -10.09 -2.49
N ILE A 57 6.30 -9.43 -3.56
CA ILE A 57 5.24 -8.42 -3.47
C ILE A 57 3.95 -9.02 -2.94
N MET A 58 3.53 -10.18 -3.45
CA MET A 58 2.32 -10.86 -3.00
C MET A 58 2.40 -11.27 -1.52
N GLU A 59 3.57 -11.69 -1.02
CA GLU A 59 3.74 -12.21 0.35
C GLU A 59 4.11 -11.13 1.39
N ALA A 60 4.55 -9.93 0.96
CA ALA A 60 4.97 -8.86 1.86
C ALA A 60 3.79 -8.28 2.67
N ASN A 61 4.04 -7.87 3.92
CA ASN A 61 3.09 -7.06 4.68
C ASN A 61 3.24 -5.56 4.35
N GLY A 62 4.28 -5.17 3.61
CA GLY A 62 4.48 -3.79 3.20
C GLY A 62 5.86 -3.47 2.67
N PHE A 63 6.01 -2.21 2.28
CA PHE A 63 7.23 -1.66 1.70
C PHE A 63 7.57 -0.32 2.35
N ALA A 64 8.87 -0.10 2.54
CA ALA A 64 9.45 1.09 3.14
C ALA A 64 10.37 1.83 2.17
N GLN A 65 10.67 3.09 2.45
CA GLN A 65 11.46 3.98 1.60
C GLN A 65 10.88 4.09 0.18
N VAL A 66 9.55 3.97 0.08
CA VAL A 66 8.81 3.91 -1.17
C VAL A 66 8.78 5.28 -1.84
N MET A 67 9.11 5.30 -3.13
CA MET A 67 8.94 6.46 -4.00
C MET A 67 7.58 6.42 -4.70
N PRO A 68 7.06 7.54 -5.25
CA PRO A 68 5.76 7.57 -5.91
C PRO A 68 5.57 6.46 -6.97
N GLU A 69 6.60 6.17 -7.76
CA GLU A 69 6.55 5.12 -8.78
C GLU A 69 6.52 3.69 -8.19
N ASP A 70 7.08 3.48 -7.02
CA ASP A 70 7.08 2.19 -6.32
C ASP A 70 5.67 1.79 -5.88
N LYS A 71 4.83 2.77 -5.54
CA LYS A 71 3.41 2.56 -5.18
C LYS A 71 2.65 1.93 -6.35
N GLN A 72 2.85 2.49 -7.54
CA GLN A 72 2.21 2.00 -8.76
C GLN A 72 2.67 0.60 -9.11
N GLU A 73 3.97 0.30 -8.97
CA GLU A 73 4.51 -1.03 -9.26
C GLU A 73 3.87 -2.12 -8.39
N VAL A 74 3.70 -1.86 -7.09
CA VAL A 74 3.05 -2.82 -6.18
C VAL A 74 1.62 -3.11 -6.64
N ILE A 75 0.85 -2.06 -6.96
CA ILE A 75 -0.54 -2.20 -7.43
C ILE A 75 -0.59 -3.02 -8.73
N LEU A 76 0.26 -2.68 -9.71
CA LEU A 76 0.29 -3.38 -11.00
C LEU A 76 0.60 -4.86 -10.83
N VAL A 77 1.54 -5.21 -9.95
CA VAL A 77 1.86 -6.62 -9.68
C VAL A 77 0.68 -7.33 -9.03
N GLU A 78 0.05 -6.76 -8.01
CA GLU A 78 -1.14 -7.37 -7.39
C GLU A 78 -2.30 -7.54 -8.38
N GLN A 79 -2.52 -6.55 -9.24
CA GLN A 79 -3.50 -6.59 -10.32
C GLN A 79 -3.19 -7.69 -11.34
N ASN A 80 -1.92 -7.89 -11.69
CA ASN A 80 -1.49 -8.97 -12.59
C ASN A 80 -1.73 -10.36 -12.00
N PHE A 81 -1.78 -10.48 -10.68
CA PHE A 81 -2.20 -11.69 -9.97
C PHE A 81 -3.72 -11.83 -9.83
N GLY A 82 -4.49 -10.92 -10.46
CA GLY A 82 -5.95 -10.95 -10.48
C GLY A 82 -6.61 -10.37 -9.24
N LEU A 83 -5.86 -9.66 -8.39
CA LEU A 83 -6.43 -8.99 -7.21
C LEU A 83 -7.11 -7.68 -7.59
N VAL A 84 -8.21 -7.38 -6.89
CA VAL A 84 -8.79 -6.04 -6.86
C VAL A 84 -8.08 -5.27 -5.77
N VAL A 85 -7.42 -4.17 -6.15
CA VAL A 85 -6.59 -3.38 -5.26
C VAL A 85 -7.32 -2.10 -4.89
N GLY A 86 -7.47 -1.88 -3.58
CA GLY A 86 -7.87 -0.59 -3.02
C GLY A 86 -6.64 0.13 -2.50
N MET A 87 -6.48 1.41 -2.86
CA MET A 87 -5.38 2.23 -2.36
C MET A 87 -5.90 3.40 -1.54
N THR A 88 -5.31 3.62 -0.37
CA THR A 88 -5.54 4.84 0.42
C THR A 88 -4.35 5.79 0.28
N GLY A 89 -4.61 7.10 0.21
CA GLY A 89 -3.58 8.13 0.11
C GLY A 89 -4.10 9.52 0.48
N ASP A 90 -3.18 10.47 0.67
CA ASP A 90 -3.52 11.81 1.14
C ASP A 90 -2.81 12.93 0.35
N GLY A 91 -1.68 12.61 -0.27
CA GLY A 91 -0.84 13.58 -0.96
C GLY A 91 -0.97 13.58 -2.48
N VAL A 92 -0.44 14.64 -3.10
CA VAL A 92 -0.26 14.73 -4.57
C VAL A 92 0.55 13.55 -5.11
N ASN A 93 1.51 13.06 -4.30
CA ASN A 93 2.35 11.91 -4.64
C ASN A 93 1.56 10.60 -4.74
N ASP A 94 0.37 10.52 -4.16
CA ASP A 94 -0.49 9.34 -4.20
C ASP A 94 -1.45 9.36 -5.38
N ALA A 95 -1.68 10.52 -6.00
CA ALA A 95 -2.72 10.68 -7.02
C ALA A 95 -2.57 9.71 -8.21
N ALA A 96 -1.35 9.43 -8.64
CA ALA A 96 -1.10 8.46 -9.71
C ALA A 96 -1.43 7.02 -9.28
N ALA A 97 -1.13 6.67 -8.03
CA ALA A 97 -1.35 5.34 -7.49
C ALA A 97 -2.83 5.12 -7.12
N LEU A 98 -3.51 6.16 -6.62
CA LEU A 98 -4.96 6.19 -6.39
C LEU A 98 -5.74 5.95 -7.70
N ASN A 99 -5.36 6.64 -8.79
CA ASN A 99 -5.98 6.42 -10.10
C ASN A 99 -5.67 5.05 -10.72
N GLN A 100 -4.52 4.44 -10.38
CA GLN A 100 -4.14 3.12 -10.88
C GLN A 100 -4.90 1.98 -10.18
N ALA A 101 -5.21 2.16 -8.90
CA ALA A 101 -6.01 1.21 -8.12
C ALA A 101 -7.43 1.11 -8.69
N GLN A 102 -8.09 -0.04 -8.50
CA GLN A 102 -9.50 -0.16 -8.88
C GLN A 102 -10.42 0.61 -7.93
N VAL A 103 -9.96 0.88 -6.71
CA VAL A 103 -10.65 1.75 -5.75
C VAL A 103 -9.63 2.68 -5.10
N GLY A 104 -9.65 3.96 -5.47
CA GLY A 104 -8.90 5.01 -4.81
C GLY A 104 -9.66 5.58 -3.60
N ILE A 105 -9.01 5.70 -2.46
CA ILE A 105 -9.58 6.20 -1.21
C ILE A 105 -8.74 7.37 -0.70
N ALA A 106 -9.32 8.56 -0.69
CA ALA A 106 -8.70 9.76 -0.12
C ALA A 106 -9.22 10.00 1.31
N VAL A 107 -8.36 10.45 2.21
CA VAL A 107 -8.78 10.85 3.58
C VAL A 107 -9.33 12.29 3.59
N ALA A 108 -10.20 12.68 4.52
CA ALA A 108 -10.88 13.98 4.56
C ALA A 108 -9.93 15.20 4.40
N ASN A 109 -8.76 15.12 5.02
CA ASN A 109 -7.77 16.21 5.03
C ASN A 109 -6.72 16.07 3.92
N SER A 110 -6.96 15.23 2.93
CA SER A 110 -6.10 15.06 1.77
C SER A 110 -6.12 16.29 0.85
N THR A 111 -5.07 16.38 0.03
CA THR A 111 -4.93 17.40 -1.01
C THR A 111 -6.02 17.28 -2.07
N ASP A 112 -6.38 18.39 -2.74
CA ASP A 112 -7.36 18.37 -3.83
C ASP A 112 -6.98 17.42 -4.96
N ALA A 113 -5.67 17.26 -5.21
CA ALA A 113 -5.16 16.29 -6.18
C ALA A 113 -5.51 14.84 -5.79
N ALA A 114 -5.34 14.47 -4.52
CA ALA A 114 -5.68 13.13 -4.03
C ALA A 114 -7.21 12.91 -4.03
N LYS A 115 -8.00 13.91 -3.63
CA LYS A 115 -9.48 13.85 -3.66
C LYS A 115 -10.01 13.66 -5.07
N ASN A 116 -9.47 14.39 -6.04
CA ASN A 116 -9.88 14.28 -7.44
C ASN A 116 -9.46 12.95 -8.08
N ALA A 117 -8.44 12.29 -7.53
CA ALA A 117 -7.95 10.99 -8.01
C ALA A 117 -8.60 9.79 -7.31
N ALA A 118 -9.44 10.00 -6.29
CA ALA A 118 -10.04 8.95 -5.50
C ALA A 118 -11.53 8.77 -5.82
N ASP A 119 -12.01 7.54 -5.71
CA ASP A 119 -13.43 7.17 -5.86
C ASP A 119 -14.22 7.43 -4.58
N ILE A 120 -13.54 7.36 -3.42
CA ILE A 120 -14.14 7.51 -2.09
C ILE A 120 -13.34 8.53 -1.28
N ILE A 121 -14.05 9.38 -0.54
CA ILE A 121 -13.46 10.29 0.45
C ILE A 121 -13.96 9.87 1.85
N LEU A 122 -13.03 9.57 2.76
CA LEU A 122 -13.27 9.22 4.16
C LEU A 122 -13.39 10.44 5.05
#